data_AF-A0A930ZCC7-F1
#
_entry.id   AF-A0A930ZCC7-F1
#
_cell.length_a   1.000
_cell.length_b   1.000
_cell.length_c   1.000
_cell.angle_alpha   90.00
_cell.angle_beta   90.00
_cell.angle_gamma   90.00
#
_symmetry.space_group_name_H-M   'P 1'
#
loop_
_entity.id
_entity.type
_entity.pdbx_description
1 polymer ?
#
loop_
_entity_poly.entity_id
_entity_poly.type
_entity_poly.pdbx_seq_one_letter_code
_entity_poly.pdbx_strand_id
1 'polypeptide(L)'
;MSDEYDSEKFPGNFYQGLLVFLDRARGRGRVRSKGGREVSFEFPFVSVVGAPIGGGMSGIEFLHEGDLIGFDVGWTSKGLRVTMIKPPRAEPHQ
;
A
#
# COMPACT_ATOMS: atom_id res chain seq x y z
N MET A 1 5.86 -27.89 4.90
CA MET A 1 5.07 -27.79 3.65
C MET A 1 4.06 -26.68 3.81
N SER A 2 4.42 -25.43 3.43
CA SER A 2 3.50 -24.33 3.05
C SER A 2 4.18 -22.96 3.19
N ASP A 3 5.19 -22.64 2.37
CA ASP A 3 5.77 -21.28 2.34
C ASP A 3 6.33 -20.91 0.95
N GLU A 4 5.68 -21.36 -0.13
CA GLU A 4 6.24 -21.15 -1.49
C GLU A 4 5.23 -20.60 -2.52
N TYR A 5 3.98 -20.29 -2.15
CA TYR A 5 2.94 -19.90 -3.12
C TYR A 5 2.16 -18.65 -2.70
N ASP A 6 2.82 -17.49 -2.74
CA ASP A 6 2.19 -16.17 -2.99
C ASP A 6 3.22 -15.06 -3.35
N SER A 7 4.52 -15.39 -3.44
CA SER A 7 5.61 -14.45 -3.72
C SER A 7 5.72 -14.03 -5.19
N GLU A 8 5.04 -14.72 -6.11
CA GLU A 8 5.18 -14.49 -7.55
C GLU A 8 4.57 -13.17 -8.04
N LYS A 9 3.61 -12.60 -7.31
CA LYS A 9 2.95 -11.35 -7.75
C LYS A 9 3.70 -10.09 -7.36
N PHE A 10 4.51 -10.15 -6.31
CA PHE A 10 5.23 -8.99 -5.79
C PHE A 10 6.64 -9.41 -5.31
N PRO A 11 7.70 -9.29 -6.13
CA PRO A 11 9.06 -9.48 -5.64
C PRO A 11 9.35 -8.42 -4.56
N GLY A 12 9.63 -8.88 -3.34
CA GLY A 12 9.71 -8.10 -2.10
C GLY A 12 8.69 -8.62 -1.07
N ASN A 13 9.05 -8.68 0.22
CA ASN A 13 8.22 -9.24 1.31
C ASN A 13 6.96 -8.39 1.63
N PHE A 14 6.14 -8.08 0.63
CA PHE A 14 4.92 -7.31 0.79
C PHE A 14 3.78 -8.19 1.28
N TYR A 15 3.05 -7.71 2.27
CA TYR A 15 1.74 -8.24 2.62
C TYR A 15 0.73 -7.89 1.52
N GLN A 16 -0.30 -8.72 1.37
CA GLN A 16 -1.43 -8.42 0.47
C GLN A 16 -2.63 -7.90 1.27
N GLY A 17 -3.27 -6.86 0.76
CA GLY A 17 -4.44 -6.25 1.39
C GLY A 17 -5.32 -5.47 0.43
N LEU A 18 -6.52 -5.14 0.91
CA LEU A 18 -7.50 -4.35 0.18
C LEU A 18 -7.41 -2.88 0.62
N LEU A 19 -7.33 -1.94 -0.31
CA LEU A 19 -7.46 -0.52 0.02
C LEU A 19 -8.93 -0.22 0.32
N VAL A 20 -9.29 -0.11 1.60
CA VAL A 20 -10.69 0.04 2.04
C VAL A 20 -11.13 1.49 2.21
N PHE A 21 -10.18 2.42 2.24
CA PHE A 21 -10.45 3.85 2.38
C PHE A 21 -9.28 4.69 1.85
N LEU A 22 -9.58 5.76 1.12
CA LEU A 22 -8.63 6.73 0.60
C LEU A 22 -9.23 8.15 0.62
N ASP A 23 -8.73 8.98 1.52
CA ASP A 23 -9.01 10.41 1.58
C ASP A 23 -7.92 11.15 0.79
N ARG A 24 -8.19 11.41 -0.49
CA ARG A 24 -7.24 12.09 -1.40
C ARG A 24 -6.97 13.54 -1.02
N ALA A 25 -7.94 14.21 -0.37
CA ALA A 25 -7.79 15.59 0.06
C ALA A 25 -6.83 15.72 1.25
N ARG A 26 -6.82 14.71 2.15
CA ARG A 26 -5.97 14.70 3.35
C ARG A 26 -4.76 13.76 3.25
N GLY A 27 -4.60 13.05 2.14
CA GLY A 27 -3.48 12.14 1.92
C GLY A 27 -3.43 10.99 2.92
N ARG A 28 -4.57 10.39 3.28
CA ARG A 28 -4.60 9.29 4.27
C ARG A 28 -5.50 8.16 3.80
N GLY A 29 -5.23 6.96 4.26
CA GLY A 29 -6.03 5.80 3.89
C GLY A 29 -5.87 4.63 4.84
N ARG A 30 -6.61 3.55 4.54
CA ARG A 30 -6.59 2.32 5.32
C ARG A 30 -6.54 1.11 4.39
N VAL A 31 -5.71 0.15 4.77
CA VAL A 31 -5.57 -1.14 4.11
C VAL A 31 -6.10 -2.22 5.06
N ARG A 32 -6.99 -3.09 4.57
CA ARG A 32 -7.44 -4.27 5.29
C ARG A 32 -6.59 -5.46 4.84
N SER A 33 -5.84 -6.07 5.76
CA SER A 33 -5.06 -7.27 5.48
C SER A 33 -5.97 -8.49 5.27
N LYS A 34 -5.42 -9.57 4.70
CA LYS A 34 -6.14 -10.87 4.57
C LYS A 34 -6.67 -11.38 5.92
N GLY A 35 -5.97 -11.10 7.03
CA GLY A 35 -6.39 -11.46 8.39
C GLY A 35 -7.49 -10.55 8.98
N GLY A 36 -8.05 -9.62 8.21
CA GLY A 36 -9.13 -8.72 8.65
C GLY A 36 -8.68 -7.49 9.44
N ARG A 37 -7.38 -7.35 9.72
CA ARG A 37 -6.85 -6.17 10.43
C ARG A 37 -6.78 -4.96 9.50
N GLU A 38 -7.28 -3.83 9.97
CA GLU A 38 -7.11 -2.55 9.28
C GLU A 38 -5.87 -1.82 9.78
N VAL A 39 -5.03 -1.37 8.85
CA VAL A 39 -3.81 -0.61 9.11
C VAL A 39 -3.87 0.68 8.31
N SER A 40 -3.60 1.79 8.99
CA SER A 40 -3.68 3.13 8.38
C SER A 40 -2.34 3.55 7.76
N PHE A 41 -2.40 4.39 6.73
CA PHE A 41 -1.27 5.19 6.24
C PHE A 41 -1.66 6.67 6.15
N GLU A 42 -0.64 7.51 6.11
CA GLU A 42 -0.78 8.91 5.77
C GLU A 42 0.48 9.38 5.04
N PHE A 43 0.29 10.23 4.03
CA PHE A 43 1.33 10.94 3.35
C PHE A 43 1.88 12.07 4.25
N PRO A 44 3.19 12.38 4.19
CA PRO A 44 4.21 11.83 3.30
C PRO A 44 4.92 10.58 3.88
N PHE A 45 4.40 9.96 4.95
CA PHE A 45 5.07 8.84 5.63
C PHE A 45 4.87 7.47 4.96
N VAL A 46 4.12 7.44 3.87
CA VAL A 46 3.94 6.26 3.02
C VAL A 46 4.56 6.53 1.64
N SER A 47 5.31 5.55 1.15
CA SER A 47 5.88 5.58 -0.20
C SER A 47 5.06 4.71 -1.14
N VAL A 48 4.74 5.22 -2.32
CA VAL A 48 4.08 4.43 -3.37
C VAL A 48 5.11 3.96 -4.38
N VAL A 49 5.20 2.65 -4.60
CA VAL A 49 6.12 2.06 -5.57
C VAL A 49 5.75 2.52 -6.98
N GLY A 50 6.74 3.02 -7.73
CA GLY A 50 6.55 3.56 -9.08
C GLY A 50 6.18 5.04 -9.12
N ALA A 51 5.95 5.67 -7.97
CA ALA A 51 5.68 7.10 -7.91
C ALA A 51 6.95 7.95 -8.11
N PRO A 52 6.85 9.10 -8.78
CA PRO A 52 7.97 10.02 -8.92
C PRO A 52 8.43 10.54 -7.55
N ILE A 53 9.72 10.81 -7.41
CA ILE A 53 10.28 11.36 -6.17
C ILE A 53 9.96 12.86 -6.13
N GLY A 54 9.03 13.27 -5.27
CA GLY A 54 8.71 14.68 -5.03
C GLY A 54 7.23 14.94 -4.73
N GLY A 55 6.95 15.97 -3.92
CA GLY A 55 5.58 16.34 -3.54
C GLY A 55 5.06 15.59 -2.31
N GLY A 56 4.16 16.24 -1.57
CA GLY A 56 3.67 15.73 -0.28
C GLY A 56 2.83 14.45 -0.38
N MET A 57 2.24 14.15 -1.54
CA MET A 57 1.32 13.02 -1.76
C MET A 57 1.62 12.24 -3.05
N SER A 58 2.91 12.05 -3.36
CA SER A 58 3.31 11.39 -4.62
C SER A 58 2.78 9.97 -4.76
N GLY A 59 2.17 9.66 -5.90
CA GLY A 59 1.64 8.33 -6.21
C GLY A 59 0.26 8.04 -5.66
N ILE A 60 -0.40 9.01 -5.02
CA ILE A 60 -1.79 8.87 -4.59
C ILE A 60 -2.74 8.61 -5.77
N GLU A 61 -2.39 9.10 -6.95
CA GLU A 61 -3.08 8.88 -8.23
C GLU A 61 -3.11 7.40 -8.64
N PHE A 62 -2.16 6.59 -8.19
CA PHE A 62 -2.11 5.15 -8.49
C PHE A 62 -2.96 4.30 -7.55
N LEU A 63 -3.60 4.91 -6.55
CA LEU A 63 -4.36 4.21 -5.51
C LEU A 63 -5.86 4.41 -5.71
N HIS A 64 -6.64 3.34 -5.71
CA HIS A 64 -8.10 3.40 -5.76
C HIS A 64 -8.72 2.52 -4.66
N GLU A 65 -9.79 3.02 -4.03
CA GLU A 65 -10.55 2.20 -3.08
C GLU A 65 -11.07 0.95 -3.78
N GLY A 66 -10.93 -0.21 -3.12
CA GLY A 66 -11.21 -1.52 -3.69
C GLY A 66 -10.01 -2.21 -4.33
N ASP A 67 -8.87 -1.54 -4.48
CA ASP A 67 -7.68 -2.15 -5.05
C ASP A 67 -7.08 -3.23 -4.14
N LEU A 68 -6.71 -4.36 -4.75
CA LEU A 68 -5.84 -5.35 -4.11
C LEU A 68 -4.38 -4.91 -4.28
N ILE A 69 -3.76 -4.49 -3.19
CA ILE A 69 -2.42 -3.90 -3.18
C ILE A 69 -1.43 -4.80 -2.42
N GLY A 70 -0.15 -4.67 -2.77
CA GLY A 70 0.94 -5.04 -1.87
C GLY A 70 1.21 -3.91 -0.88
N PHE A 71 1.55 -4.23 0.36
CA PHE A 71 1.91 -3.21 1.35
C PHE A 71 2.94 -3.72 2.36
N ASP A 72 3.72 -2.81 2.93
CA ASP A 72 4.62 -3.07 4.05
C ASP A 72 4.24 -2.19 5.25
N VAL A 73 4.68 -2.60 6.44
CA VAL A 73 4.33 -1.94 7.70
C VAL A 73 5.55 -1.63 8.55
N GLY A 74 5.48 -0.51 9.26
CA GLY A 74 6.48 -0.08 10.24
C GLY A 74 5.82 0.24 11.58
N TRP A 75 6.58 0.04 12.67
CA TRP A 75 6.19 0.51 13.99
C TRP A 75 6.44 2.01 14.12
N THR A 76 5.43 2.72 14.63
CA THR A 76 5.51 4.14 14.96
C THR A 76 5.09 4.35 16.41
N SER A 77 5.30 5.55 16.95
CA SER A 77 4.78 5.92 18.28
C SER A 77 3.25 5.81 18.39
N LYS A 78 2.53 5.82 17.26
CA LYS A 78 1.07 5.65 17.16
C LYS A 78 0.66 4.22 16.79
N GLY A 79 1.57 3.26 16.89
CA GLY A 79 1.37 1.86 16.53
C GLY A 79 1.79 1.50 15.11
N LEU A 80 1.32 0.34 14.63
CA LEU A 80 1.64 -0.18 13.30
C LEU A 80 1.02 0.68 12.20
N ARG A 81 1.82 1.09 11.22
CA ARG A 81 1.39 1.91 10.07
C ARG A 81 1.89 1.30 8.77
N VAL A 82 1.13 1.51 7.70
CA VAL A 82 1.59 1.16 6.36
C VAL A 82 2.64 2.20 5.92
N THR A 83 3.83 1.74 5.53
CA THR A 83 4.99 2.58 5.16
C THR A 83 5.30 2.51 3.67
N MET A 84 4.91 1.43 3.01
CA MET A 84 5.07 1.28 1.57
C MET A 84 3.83 0.63 0.97
N ILE A 85 3.41 1.12 -0.20
CA ILE A 85 2.30 0.56 -0.97
C ILE A 85 2.81 0.24 -2.37
N LYS A 86 2.50 -0.97 -2.83
CA LYS A 86 2.65 -1.42 -4.20
C LYS A 86 1.26 -1.51 -4.84
N PRO A 87 0.91 -0.57 -5.73
CA PRO A 87 -0.38 -0.59 -6.44
C PRO A 87 -0.61 -1.92 -7.18
N PRO A 88 -1.88 -2.27 -7.50
CA PRO A 88 -2.13 -3.41 -8.38
C PRO A 88 -1.42 -3.10 -9.71
N ARG A 89 -0.62 -4.05 -10.20
CA ARG A 89 0.27 -3.94 -11.36
C ARG A 89 -0.08 -2.74 -12.26
N ALA A 90 0.77 -1.71 -12.23
CA ALA A 90 0.80 -0.72 -13.29
C ALA A 90 1.25 -1.45 -14.56
N GLU A 91 0.31 -2.02 -15.30
CA GLU A 91 0.58 -2.21 -16.72
C GLU A 91 0.59 -0.80 -17.30
N PRO A 92 1.74 -0.30 -17.79
CA PRO A 92 1.71 0.92 -18.57
C PRO A 92 0.79 0.63 -19.74
N HIS A 93 -0.31 1.38 -19.85
CA HIS A 93 -1.02 1.46 -21.12
C HIS A 93 0.01 1.96 -22.13
N GLN A 94 0.46 1.03 -23.00
CA GLN A 94 1.32 1.32 -24.15
C GLN A 94 0.61 2.24 -25.13
#